data_AF-A0A5C7EUK0-F1
#
_entry.id   AF-A0A5C7EUK0-F1
#
_cell.length_a   1.000
_cell.length_b   1.000
_cell.length_c   1.000
_cell.angle_alpha   90.00
_cell.angle_beta   90.00
_cell.angle_gamma   90.00
#
_symmetry.space_group_name_H-M   'P 1'
#
loop_
_entity.id
_entity.type
_entity.pdbx_description
1 polymer ?
#
loop_
_entity_poly.entity_id
_entity_poly.type
_entity_poly.pdbx_seq_one_letter_code
_entity_poly.pdbx_strand_id
1 'polypeptide(L)'
;MSVFKTEHELEIRKYLLTKKLSKSLFCEILDHFVSEVTEKMQKGAVFQDAFLRSKLKWHGELQMVRTDILSFKKVARIEAEIIGSRFRSLIRLSGLAAMVSILFMMIYQPFQVFISVAMLTVFVGLALFLLIEKKLKLSHFIHLNFHPLILRNIIVSILLLFFSGLIAEILFTSQRNLKSIIQAGVLVYNLAIQIQLLYLHQKKINALLS
;
A
#
# COMPACT_ATOMS: atom_id res chain seq x y z
N MET A 1 -4.15 -30.89 27.59
CA MET A 1 -4.35 -29.46 27.29
C MET A 1 -3.86 -28.65 28.50
N SER A 2 -2.54 -28.63 28.70
CA SER A 2 -1.93 -28.08 29.91
C SER A 2 -1.63 -26.60 29.72
N VAL A 3 -2.17 -25.80 30.65
CA VAL A 3 -1.83 -24.41 30.98
C VAL A 3 -0.46 -24.01 30.47
N PHE A 4 -0.40 -23.36 29.29
CA PHE A 4 0.72 -22.48 28.99
C PHE A 4 0.60 -21.35 30.01
N LYS A 5 1.51 -21.28 30.98
CA LYS A 5 1.45 -20.27 32.06
C LYS A 5 1.23 -18.90 31.41
N THR A 6 0.17 -18.22 31.83
CA THR A 6 -0.21 -16.88 31.37
C THR A 6 0.97 -15.92 31.34
N GLU A 7 1.95 -16.11 32.23
CA GLU A 7 3.22 -15.38 32.29
C GLU A 7 4.08 -15.52 31.02
N HIS A 8 4.23 -16.72 30.46
CA HIS A 8 5.03 -16.99 29.26
C HIS A 8 4.39 -16.36 28.02
N GLU A 9 3.07 -16.46 27.89
CA GLU A 9 2.34 -15.79 26.80
C GLU A 9 2.41 -14.27 26.94
N LEU A 10 2.34 -13.73 28.17
CA LEU A 10 2.50 -12.31 28.45
C LEU A 10 3.87 -11.80 28.02
N GLU A 11 4.93 -12.57 28.27
CA GLU A 11 6.29 -12.22 27.87
C GLU A 11 6.46 -12.20 26.35
N ILE A 12 5.89 -13.18 25.65
CA ILE A 12 5.84 -13.22 24.18
C ILE A 12 5.06 -12.02 23.63
N ARG A 13 3.89 -11.71 24.19
CA ARG A 13 3.07 -10.56 23.79
C ARG A 13 3.83 -9.25 23.99
N LYS A 14 4.48 -9.05 25.14
CA LYS A 14 5.30 -7.86 25.42
C LYS A 14 6.41 -7.70 24.38
N TYR A 15 7.10 -8.78 24.03
CA TYR A 15 8.11 -8.76 22.98
C TYR A 15 7.53 -8.34 21.62
N LEU A 16 6.43 -8.95 21.17
CA LEU A 16 5.83 -8.66 19.87
C LEU A 16 5.23 -7.24 19.79
N LEU A 17 4.73 -6.69 20.90
CA LEU A 17 4.24 -5.30 20.96
C LEU A 17 5.33 -4.28 20.64
N THR A 18 6.60 -4.57 20.98
CA THR A 18 7.73 -3.69 20.61
C THR A 18 7.97 -3.60 19.10
N LYS A 19 7.44 -4.55 18.31
CA LYS A 19 7.64 -4.66 16.86
C LYS A 19 6.65 -3.83 16.03
N LYS A 20 5.73 -3.09 16.67
CA LYS A 20 4.77 -2.17 16.04
C LYS A 20 4.00 -2.79 14.87
N LEU A 21 3.61 -4.06 15.03
CA LEU A 21 2.84 -4.81 14.04
C LEU A 21 1.40 -4.30 13.99
N SER A 22 0.79 -4.30 12.81
CA SER A 22 -0.66 -4.13 12.68
C SER A 22 -1.43 -5.19 13.49
N LYS A 23 -2.66 -4.86 13.93
CA LYS A 23 -3.46 -5.74 14.79
C LYS A 23 -3.68 -7.15 14.22
N SER A 24 -3.98 -7.28 12.92
CA SER A 24 -4.22 -8.61 12.33
C SER A 24 -2.94 -9.43 12.28
N LEU A 25 -1.85 -8.81 11.84
CA LEU A 25 -0.54 -9.47 11.72
C LEU A 25 0.03 -9.81 13.09
N PHE A 26 -0.22 -8.96 14.09
CA PHE A 26 0.13 -9.24 15.48
C PHE A 26 -0.54 -10.52 15.99
N CYS A 27 -1.84 -10.70 15.76
CA CYS A 27 -2.55 -11.91 16.20
C CYS A 27 -2.01 -13.16 15.48
N GLU A 28 -1.84 -13.09 14.16
CA GLU A 28 -1.33 -14.20 13.35
C GLU A 28 0.08 -14.60 13.78
N ILE A 29 0.99 -13.63 13.92
CA ILE A 29 2.36 -13.89 14.38
C ILE A 29 2.34 -14.38 15.82
N LEU A 30 1.50 -13.85 16.69
CA LEU A 30 1.39 -14.31 18.07
C LEU A 30 1.02 -15.79 18.14
N ASP A 31 -0.01 -16.21 17.38
CA ASP A 31 -0.46 -17.60 17.36
C ASP A 31 0.65 -18.54 16.86
N HIS A 32 1.30 -18.18 15.74
CA HIS A 32 2.43 -18.96 15.21
C HIS A 32 3.62 -19.00 16.16
N PHE A 33 3.95 -17.87 16.80
CA PHE A 33 5.09 -17.75 17.69
C PHE A 33 4.86 -18.54 18.99
N VAL A 34 3.66 -18.47 19.57
CA VAL A 34 3.27 -19.27 20.75
C VAL A 34 3.26 -20.76 20.42
N SER A 35 2.69 -21.15 19.27
CA SER A 35 2.70 -22.54 18.82
C SER A 35 4.13 -23.07 18.69
N GLU A 36 5.03 -22.30 18.09
CA GLU A 36 6.43 -22.71 17.89
C GLU A 36 7.21 -22.85 19.22
N VAL A 37 7.00 -21.92 20.16
CA VAL A 37 7.61 -22.03 21.50
C VAL A 37 7.06 -23.24 22.24
N THR A 38 5.75 -23.48 22.16
CA THR A 38 5.09 -24.62 22.80
C THR A 38 5.61 -25.94 22.25
N GLU A 39 5.75 -26.05 20.93
CA GLU A 39 6.29 -27.26 20.28
C GLU A 39 7.73 -27.54 20.74
N LYS A 40 8.57 -26.51 20.87
CA LYS A 40 9.94 -26.66 21.38
C LYS A 40 9.97 -27.06 22.86
N MET A 41 9.07 -26.53 23.67
CA MET A 41 8.94 -26.91 25.08
C MET A 41 8.46 -28.36 25.23
N GLN A 42 7.53 -28.81 24.38
CA GLN A 42 7.09 -30.21 24.35
C GLN A 42 8.23 -31.17 23.94
N LYS A 43 9.16 -30.71 23.10
CA LYS A 43 10.39 -31.43 22.76
C LYS A 43 11.47 -31.40 23.85
N GLY A 44 11.15 -30.87 25.03
CA GLY A 44 12.02 -30.88 26.21
C GLY A 44 12.90 -29.63 26.39
N ALA A 45 12.72 -28.59 25.58
CA ALA A 45 13.46 -27.33 25.78
C ALA A 45 12.88 -26.51 26.94
N VAL A 46 13.75 -25.87 27.72
CA VAL A 46 13.34 -24.86 28.70
C VAL A 46 12.75 -23.65 27.96
N PHE A 47 11.73 -22.99 28.55
CA PHE A 47 11.04 -21.86 27.94
C PHE A 47 12.00 -20.78 27.40
N GLN A 48 13.04 -20.42 28.16
CA GLN A 48 14.00 -19.39 27.75
C GLN A 48 14.75 -19.78 26.46
N ASP A 49 15.17 -21.04 26.33
CA ASP A 49 15.84 -21.55 25.14
C ASP A 49 14.89 -21.65 23.95
N ALA A 50 13.67 -22.15 24.17
CA ALA A 50 12.62 -22.20 23.16
C ALA A 50 12.29 -20.79 22.65
N PHE A 51 12.18 -19.82 23.56
CA PHE A 51 11.87 -18.43 23.26
C PHE A 51 13.01 -17.76 22.49
N LEU A 52 14.27 -17.94 22.92
CA LEU A 52 15.43 -17.36 22.25
C LEU A 52 15.59 -17.92 20.83
N ARG A 53 15.44 -19.23 20.64
CA ARG A 53 15.50 -19.86 19.32
C ARG A 53 14.40 -19.36 18.40
N SER A 54 13.18 -19.16 18.92
CA SER A 54 12.09 -18.57 18.14
C SER A 54 12.37 -17.09 17.82
N LYS A 55 12.90 -16.29 18.75
CA LYS A 55 13.32 -14.90 18.45
C LYS A 55 14.35 -14.82 17.33
N LEU A 56 15.33 -15.72 17.31
CA LEU A 56 16.38 -15.76 16.28
C LEU A 56 15.80 -16.11 14.90
N LYS A 57 14.92 -17.11 14.83
CA LYS A 57 14.24 -17.49 13.59
C LYS A 57 13.41 -16.33 13.03
N TRP A 58 12.64 -15.66 13.89
CA TRP A 58 11.79 -14.54 13.50
C TRP A 58 12.54 -13.21 13.40
N HIS A 59 13.85 -13.17 13.68
CA HIS A 59 14.63 -11.94 13.72
C HIS A 59 14.59 -11.19 12.38
N GLY A 60 14.72 -11.91 11.26
CA GLY A 60 14.71 -11.32 9.93
C GLY A 60 13.38 -10.68 9.56
N GLU A 61 12.26 -11.33 9.90
CA GLU A 61 10.90 -10.86 9.58
C GLU A 61 10.42 -9.74 10.52
N LEU A 62 10.77 -9.84 11.80
CA LEU A 62 10.47 -8.84 12.85
C LEU A 62 11.54 -7.75 12.96
N GLN A 63 12.48 -7.71 12.01
CA GLN A 63 13.46 -6.63 11.94
C GLN A 63 12.75 -5.32 11.60
N MET A 64 13.03 -4.27 12.36
CA MET A 64 12.45 -2.96 12.13
C MET A 64 13.17 -2.29 10.95
N VAL A 65 12.51 -2.22 9.81
CA VAL A 65 13.01 -1.60 8.59
C VAL A 65 12.21 -0.34 8.27
N ARG A 66 12.79 0.56 7.49
CA ARG A 66 12.01 1.65 6.89
C ARG A 66 11.23 1.06 5.72
N THR A 67 9.93 1.36 5.66
CA THR A 67 9.08 0.96 4.53
C THR A 67 9.53 1.55 3.21
N ASP A 68 10.19 2.71 3.25
CA ASP A 68 10.69 3.42 2.08
C ASP A 68 11.75 4.46 2.49
N ILE A 69 12.50 4.98 1.51
CA ILE A 69 13.53 6.02 1.68
C ILE A 69 12.92 7.31 2.28
N LEU A 70 11.66 7.59 1.94
CA LEU A 70 10.89 8.76 2.39
C LEU A 70 9.96 8.48 3.59
N SER A 71 9.92 7.24 4.09
CA SER A 71 9.12 6.91 5.27
C SER A 71 9.92 7.17 6.54
N PHE A 72 9.45 8.11 7.35
CA PHE A 72 10.03 8.38 8.67
C PHE A 72 9.66 7.31 9.72
N LYS A 73 8.66 6.46 9.44
CA LYS A 73 8.19 5.40 10.35
C LYS A 73 8.88 4.08 10.04
N LYS A 74 9.51 3.48 11.07
CA LYS A 74 10.01 2.11 11.01
C LYS A 74 8.88 1.13 11.33
N VAL A 75 8.75 0.08 10.53
CA VAL A 75 7.80 -1.04 10.73
C VAL A 75 8.54 -2.37 10.59
N ALA A 76 7.91 -3.48 11.00
CA ALA A 76 8.51 -4.81 10.81
C ALA A 76 8.68 -5.12 9.30
N ARG A 77 9.74 -5.86 8.95
CA ARG A 77 10.07 -6.21 7.56
C ARG A 77 8.93 -6.95 6.85
N ILE A 78 8.30 -7.89 7.53
CA ILE A 78 7.14 -8.62 7.01
C ILE A 78 5.99 -7.67 6.64
N GLU A 79 5.75 -6.65 7.45
CA GLU A 79 4.70 -5.65 7.18
C GLU A 79 5.09 -4.73 6.02
N ALA A 80 6.35 -4.32 5.94
CA ALA A 80 6.89 -3.56 4.82
C ALA A 80 6.76 -4.31 3.48
N GLU A 81 7.01 -5.62 3.48
CA GLU A 81 6.92 -6.47 2.29
C GLU A 81 5.47 -6.67 1.83
N ILE A 82 4.54 -6.87 2.76
CA ILE A 82 3.10 -6.95 2.46
C ILE A 82 2.61 -5.63 1.85
N ILE A 83 2.96 -4.50 2.43
CA ILE A 83 2.57 -3.18 1.90
C ILE A 83 3.21 -2.96 0.52
N GLY A 84 4.50 -3.25 0.38
CA GLY A 84 5.23 -3.08 -0.87
C GLY A 84 4.68 -3.94 -2.01
N SER A 85 4.35 -5.20 -1.75
CA SER A 85 3.76 -6.10 -2.76
C SER A 85 2.40 -5.60 -3.26
N ARG A 86 1.54 -5.14 -2.34
CA ARG A 86 0.25 -4.53 -2.68
C ARG A 86 0.42 -3.27 -3.51
N PHE A 87 1.33 -2.40 -3.11
CA PHE A 87 1.62 -1.17 -3.84
C PHE A 87 2.17 -1.44 -5.24
N ARG A 88 3.04 -2.44 -5.42
CA ARG A 88 3.50 -2.88 -6.76
C ARG A 88 2.34 -3.39 -7.62
N SER A 89 1.39 -4.10 -7.03
CA SER A 89 0.19 -4.54 -7.76
C SER A 89 -0.65 -3.36 -8.24
N LEU A 90 -0.83 -2.34 -7.39
CA LEU A 90 -1.55 -1.10 -7.73
C LEU A 90 -0.88 -0.35 -8.88
N ILE A 91 0.44 -0.19 -8.83
CA ILE A 91 1.19 0.48 -9.90
C ILE A 91 1.03 -0.28 -11.22
N ARG A 92 1.18 -1.61 -11.22
CA ARG A 92 1.07 -2.41 -12.45
C ARG A 92 -0.30 -2.27 -13.10
N LEU A 93 -1.38 -2.39 -12.33
CA LEU A 93 -2.73 -2.28 -12.87
C LEU A 93 -3.05 -0.86 -13.38
N SER A 94 -2.60 0.15 -12.65
CA SER A 94 -2.78 1.55 -13.04
C SER A 94 -1.95 1.92 -14.27
N GLY A 95 -0.73 1.38 -14.39
CA GLY A 95 0.10 1.52 -15.59
C GLY A 95 -0.53 0.88 -16.81
N LEU A 96 -1.13 -0.31 -16.67
CA LEU A 96 -1.89 -0.95 -17.75
C LEU A 96 -3.10 -0.11 -18.18
N ALA A 97 -3.85 0.44 -17.23
CA ALA A 97 -4.98 1.33 -17.53
C ALA A 97 -4.54 2.58 -18.29
N ALA A 98 -3.43 3.20 -17.89
CA ALA A 98 -2.85 4.36 -18.58
C ALA A 98 -2.39 4.00 -20.00
N MET A 99 -1.73 2.86 -20.17
CA MET A 99 -1.28 2.38 -21.47
C MET A 99 -2.45 2.14 -22.42
N VAL A 100 -3.51 1.46 -21.96
CA VAL A 100 -4.73 1.25 -22.74
C VAL A 100 -5.37 2.58 -23.13
N SER A 101 -5.45 3.55 -22.21
CA SER A 101 -5.99 4.87 -22.53
C SER A 101 -5.18 5.62 -23.59
N ILE A 102 -3.85 5.49 -23.57
CA ILE A 102 -2.99 6.11 -24.59
C ILE A 102 -3.25 5.46 -25.95
N LEU A 103 -3.40 4.13 -26.02
CA LEU A 103 -3.72 3.44 -27.27
C LEU A 103 -5.06 3.91 -27.85
N PHE A 104 -6.10 4.06 -27.02
CA PHE A 104 -7.38 4.61 -27.48
C PHE A 104 -7.27 6.06 -27.96
N MET A 105 -6.45 6.88 -27.31
CA MET A 105 -6.19 8.25 -27.74
C MET A 105 -5.54 8.31 -29.12
N MET A 106 -4.63 7.38 -29.44
CA MET A 106 -3.99 7.31 -30.76
C MET A 106 -4.98 6.96 -31.88
N ILE A 107 -6.06 6.23 -31.56
CA ILE A 107 -7.12 5.89 -32.53
C ILE A 107 -8.07 7.09 -32.71
N TYR A 108 -8.54 7.68 -31.61
CA TYR A 108 -9.44 8.83 -31.66
C TYR A 108 -9.30 9.68 -30.40
N GLN A 109 -8.71 10.87 -30.57
CA GLN A 109 -8.35 11.78 -29.48
C GLN A 109 -9.51 12.10 -28.50
N PRO A 110 -10.76 12.34 -28.96
CA PRO A 110 -11.87 12.64 -28.04
C PRO A 110 -12.21 11.51 -27.06
N PHE A 111 -11.90 10.24 -27.36
CA PHE A 111 -12.12 9.14 -26.41
C PHE A 111 -11.39 9.33 -25.09
N GLN A 112 -10.25 10.00 -25.10
CA GLN A 112 -9.50 10.29 -23.88
C GLN A 112 -10.32 11.11 -22.88
N VAL A 113 -11.07 12.11 -23.36
CA VAL A 113 -11.92 12.94 -22.51
C VAL A 113 -13.05 12.10 -21.93
N PHE A 114 -13.69 11.26 -22.75
CA PHE A 114 -14.73 10.34 -22.28
C PHE A 114 -14.22 9.36 -21.22
N ILE A 115 -13.06 8.74 -21.43
CA ILE A 115 -12.43 7.83 -20.45
C ILE A 115 -12.15 8.57 -19.15
N SER A 116 -11.57 9.78 -19.22
CA SER A 116 -11.20 10.56 -18.05
C SER A 116 -12.43 10.97 -17.23
N VAL A 117 -13.49 11.43 -17.90
CA VAL A 117 -14.77 11.81 -17.27
C VAL A 117 -15.46 10.59 -16.66
N ALA A 118 -15.47 9.45 -17.36
CA ALA A 118 -16.02 8.21 -16.83
C ALA A 118 -15.28 7.76 -15.56
N MET A 119 -13.94 7.77 -15.56
CA MET A 119 -13.14 7.43 -14.38
C MET A 119 -13.34 8.42 -13.23
N LEU A 120 -13.42 9.72 -13.52
CA LEU A 120 -13.74 10.73 -12.51
C LEU A 120 -15.12 10.45 -11.89
N THR A 121 -16.10 10.11 -12.71
CA THR A 121 -17.46 9.81 -12.25
C THR A 121 -17.48 8.57 -11.35
N VAL A 122 -16.75 7.53 -11.73
CA VAL A 122 -16.57 6.33 -10.89
C VAL A 122 -15.88 6.66 -9.58
N PHE A 123 -14.82 7.47 -9.62
CA PHE A 123 -14.10 7.90 -8.42
C PHE A 123 -15.00 8.67 -7.46
N VAL A 124 -15.70 9.70 -7.97
CA VAL A 124 -16.62 10.52 -7.17
C VAL A 124 -17.78 9.67 -6.65
N GLY A 125 -18.36 8.83 -7.50
CA GLY A 125 -19.45 7.92 -7.12
C GLY A 125 -19.04 6.96 -6.00
N LEU A 126 -17.88 6.32 -6.10
CA LEU A 126 -17.34 5.45 -5.04
C LEU A 126 -17.04 6.23 -3.76
N ALA A 127 -16.43 7.41 -3.86
CA ALA A 127 -16.12 8.25 -2.69
C ALA A 127 -17.40 8.66 -1.95
N LEU A 128 -18.41 9.16 -2.68
CA LEU A 128 -19.70 9.54 -2.12
C LEU A 128 -20.43 8.34 -1.51
N PHE A 129 -20.45 7.20 -2.21
CA PHE A 129 -21.05 5.98 -1.71
C PHE A 129 -20.44 5.55 -0.36
N LEU A 130 -19.11 5.55 -0.25
CA LEU A 130 -18.40 5.18 0.98
C LEU A 130 -18.63 6.18 2.14
N LEU A 131 -18.80 7.47 1.81
CA LEU A 131 -19.12 8.51 2.79
C LEU A 131 -20.56 8.36 3.30
N ILE A 132 -21.53 8.13 2.40
CA ILE A 132 -22.96 7.97 2.73
C ILE A 132 -23.17 6.71 3.58
N GLU A 133 -22.54 5.58 3.21
CA GLU A 133 -22.60 4.34 3.99
C GLU A 133 -21.87 4.43 5.35
N LYS A 134 -21.26 5.58 5.68
CA LYS A 134 -20.45 5.79 6.90
C LYS A 134 -19.31 4.78 7.08
N LYS A 135 -18.93 4.07 6.02
CA LYS A 135 -17.79 3.14 6.00
C LYS A 135 -16.46 3.90 6.02
N LEU A 136 -16.49 5.17 5.60
CA LEU A 136 -15.35 6.06 5.54
C LEU A 136 -15.70 7.40 6.19
N LYS A 137 -14.91 7.85 7.18
CA LYS A 137 -15.01 9.23 7.70
C LYS A 137 -14.24 10.18 6.78
N LEU A 138 -14.73 11.40 6.60
CA LEU A 138 -14.05 12.41 5.79
C LEU A 138 -12.60 12.67 6.25
N SER A 139 -12.36 12.68 7.56
CA SER A 139 -11.00 12.82 8.11
C SER A 139 -10.08 11.66 7.72
N HIS A 140 -10.60 10.44 7.69
CA HIS A 140 -9.84 9.27 7.28
C HIS A 140 -9.61 9.25 5.76
N PHE A 141 -10.57 9.72 4.96
CA PHE A 141 -10.40 9.91 3.52
C PHE A 141 -9.26 10.89 3.22
N ILE A 142 -9.21 12.02 3.93
CA ILE A 142 -8.12 12.99 3.79
C ILE A 142 -6.79 12.30 4.15
N HIS A 143 -6.71 11.63 5.31
CA HIS A 143 -5.49 10.93 5.70
C HIS A 143 -5.06 9.85 4.71
N LEU A 144 -6.01 9.12 4.12
CA LEU A 144 -5.74 8.12 3.09
C LEU A 144 -5.10 8.76 1.86
N ASN A 145 -5.67 9.85 1.34
CA ASN A 145 -5.14 10.56 0.16
C ASN A 145 -3.78 11.22 0.41
N PHE A 146 -3.53 11.67 1.64
CA PHE A 146 -2.24 12.25 2.06
C PHE A 146 -1.23 11.20 2.57
N HIS A 147 -1.49 9.91 2.37
CA HIS A 147 -0.53 8.87 2.73
C HIS A 147 0.77 9.06 1.91
N PRO A 148 1.97 8.98 2.53
CA PRO A 148 3.25 9.30 1.88
C PRO A 148 3.51 8.53 0.58
N LEU A 149 3.02 7.29 0.47
CA LEU A 149 3.09 6.49 -0.77
C LEU A 149 2.29 7.09 -1.95
N ILE A 150 1.10 7.63 -1.69
CA ILE A 150 0.27 8.29 -2.71
C ILE A 150 0.86 9.65 -3.03
N LEU A 151 1.25 10.39 -1.99
CA LEU A 151 1.87 11.71 -2.14
C LEU A 151 3.11 11.63 -3.03
N ARG A 152 3.95 10.60 -2.84
CA ARG A 152 5.08 10.29 -3.71
C ARG A 152 4.64 10.08 -5.16
N ASN A 153 3.59 9.29 -5.39
CA ASN A 153 3.10 9.03 -6.73
C ASN A 153 2.56 10.29 -7.42
N ILE A 154 1.89 11.16 -6.67
CA ILE A 154 1.42 12.48 -7.14
C ILE A 154 2.62 13.37 -7.45
N ILE A 155 3.64 13.43 -6.58
CA ILE A 155 4.88 14.19 -6.81
C ILE A 155 5.59 13.70 -8.07
N VAL A 156 5.79 12.38 -8.23
CA VAL A 156 6.39 11.80 -9.43
C VAL A 156 5.56 12.14 -10.67
N SER A 157 4.24 12.08 -10.56
CA SER A 157 3.33 12.48 -11.65
C SER A 157 3.49 13.97 -12.01
N ILE A 158 3.58 14.86 -11.02
CA ILE A 158 3.81 16.30 -11.23
C ILE A 158 5.17 16.53 -11.89
N LEU A 159 6.22 15.85 -11.42
CA LEU A 159 7.56 15.94 -12.02
C LEU A 159 7.53 15.46 -13.48
N LEU A 160 6.88 14.31 -13.75
CA LEU A 160 6.73 13.81 -15.12
C LEU A 160 5.98 14.79 -16.02
N LEU A 161 4.92 15.44 -15.52
CA LEU A 161 4.19 16.48 -16.25
C LEU A 161 5.04 17.72 -16.52
N PHE A 162 5.81 18.16 -15.53
CA PHE A 162 6.67 19.33 -15.63
C PHE A 162 7.83 19.10 -16.60
N PHE A 163 8.55 17.99 -16.45
CA PHE A 163 9.67 17.63 -17.32
C PHE A 163 9.20 17.29 -18.74
N SER A 164 8.07 16.61 -18.92
CA SER A 164 7.53 16.37 -20.27
C SER A 164 7.11 17.66 -20.96
N GLY A 165 6.58 18.63 -20.21
CA GLY A 165 6.30 19.98 -20.71
C GLY A 165 7.57 20.68 -21.17
N LEU A 166 8.60 20.74 -20.32
CA LEU A 166 9.89 21.37 -20.63
C LEU A 166 10.59 20.71 -21.83
N ILE A 167 10.64 19.37 -21.86
CA ILE A 167 11.27 18.62 -22.96
C ILE A 167 10.54 18.87 -24.27
N ALA A 168 9.20 18.85 -24.28
CA ALA A 168 8.43 19.12 -25.48
C ALA A 168 8.66 20.56 -26.00
N GLU A 169 8.80 21.52 -25.10
CA GLU A 169 9.01 22.94 -25.44
C GLU A 169 10.45 23.23 -25.91
N ILE A 170 11.45 22.56 -25.34
CA ILE A 170 12.88 22.76 -25.66
C ILE A 170 13.30 22.00 -26.93
N LEU A 171 12.84 20.76 -27.13
CA LEU A 171 13.32 19.89 -28.21
C LEU A 171 12.42 19.86 -29.45
N PHE A 172 11.12 20.15 -29.35
CA PHE A 172 10.17 19.96 -30.45
C PHE A 172 9.09 21.05 -30.50
N THR A 173 9.40 22.19 -31.13
CA THR A 173 8.53 23.39 -31.26
C THR A 173 7.13 23.14 -31.87
N SER A 174 6.85 21.94 -32.40
CA SER A 174 5.61 21.61 -33.15
C SER A 174 4.84 20.37 -32.62
N GLN A 175 5.30 19.69 -31.56
CA GLN A 175 4.68 18.44 -31.08
C GLN A 175 3.65 18.66 -29.95
N ARG A 176 2.58 19.44 -30.21
CA ARG A 176 1.43 19.56 -29.27
C ARG A 176 0.83 18.20 -28.89
N ASN A 177 0.93 17.21 -29.79
CA ASN A 177 0.38 15.88 -29.60
C ASN A 177 1.12 15.09 -28.50
N LEU A 178 2.45 15.15 -28.43
CA LEU A 178 3.24 14.38 -27.46
C LEU A 178 2.99 14.84 -26.02
N LYS A 179 2.90 16.15 -25.81
CA LYS A 179 2.50 16.74 -24.51
C LYS A 179 1.11 16.26 -24.09
N SER A 180 0.14 16.27 -25.00
CA SER A 180 -1.23 15.83 -24.69
C SER A 180 -1.30 14.33 -24.34
N ILE A 181 -0.49 13.49 -25.00
CA ILE A 181 -0.42 12.04 -24.74
C ILE A 181 0.15 11.75 -23.36
N ILE A 182 1.22 12.43 -22.95
CA ILE A 182 1.82 12.24 -21.62
C ILE A 182 0.84 12.71 -20.54
N GLN A 183 0.20 13.86 -20.74
CA GLN A 183 -0.81 14.38 -19.82
C GLN A 183 -2.00 13.41 -19.67
N ALA A 184 -2.47 12.83 -20.77
CA ALA A 184 -3.51 11.81 -20.79
C ALA A 184 -3.17 10.61 -19.91
N GLY A 185 -2.00 10.02 -20.16
CA GLY A 185 -1.52 8.84 -19.45
C GLY A 185 -1.37 9.10 -17.96
N VAL A 186 -0.79 10.24 -17.59
CA VAL A 186 -0.60 10.61 -16.18
C VAL A 186 -1.94 10.82 -15.47
N LEU A 187 -2.93 11.44 -16.12
CA LEU A 187 -4.24 11.67 -15.51
C LEU A 187 -4.97 10.35 -15.24
N VAL A 188 -5.02 9.46 -16.25
CA VAL A 188 -5.66 8.15 -16.11
C VAL A 188 -4.94 7.28 -15.09
N TYR A 189 -3.61 7.31 -15.07
CA TYR A 189 -2.80 6.62 -14.09
C TYR A 189 -3.15 7.06 -12.65
N ASN A 190 -3.26 8.37 -12.40
CA ASN A 190 -3.59 8.89 -11.07
C ASN A 190 -5.03 8.55 -10.64
N LEU A 191 -6.00 8.68 -11.54
CA LEU A 191 -7.38 8.30 -11.26
C LEU A 191 -7.50 6.79 -10.98
N ALA A 192 -6.80 5.95 -11.76
CA ALA A 192 -6.77 4.51 -11.54
C ALA A 192 -6.25 4.15 -10.13
N ILE A 193 -5.16 4.79 -9.69
CA ILE A 193 -4.61 4.58 -8.35
C ILE A 193 -5.62 4.97 -7.27
N GLN A 194 -6.24 6.15 -7.40
CA GLN A 194 -7.21 6.64 -6.42
C GLN A 194 -8.46 5.75 -6.33
N ILE A 195 -8.98 5.28 -7.47
CA ILE A 195 -10.10 4.33 -7.52
C ILE A 195 -9.72 3.01 -6.87
N GLN A 196 -8.57 2.43 -7.21
CA GLN A 196 -8.13 1.15 -6.64
C GLN A 196 -7.90 1.25 -5.12
N LEU A 197 -7.40 2.38 -4.63
CA LEU A 197 -7.22 2.62 -3.20
C LEU A 197 -8.55 2.70 -2.46
N LEU A 198 -9.55 3.40 -3.00
CA LEU A 198 -10.90 3.43 -2.42
C LEU A 198 -11.55 2.06 -2.44
N TYR A 199 -11.37 1.31 -3.52
CA TYR A 199 -11.87 -0.05 -3.63
C TYR A 199 -11.24 -1.00 -2.59
N LEU A 200 -9.92 -0.92 -2.37
CA LEU A 200 -9.25 -1.72 -1.35
C LEU A 200 -9.70 -1.34 0.07
N HIS A 201 -9.92 -0.04 0.31
CA HIS A 201 -10.50 0.43 1.57
C HIS A 201 -11.91 -0.12 1.79
N GLN A 202 -12.78 -0.11 0.77
CA GLN A 202 -14.12 -0.70 0.82
C GLN A 202 -14.10 -2.17 1.23
N LYS A 203 -13.15 -2.95 0.69
CA LYS A 203 -12.96 -4.37 1.04
C LYS A 203 -12.38 -4.58 2.45
N LYS A 204 -12.12 -3.51 3.22
CA LYS A 204 -11.39 -3.53 4.49
C LYS A 204 -10.02 -4.20 4.37
N ILE A 205 -9.49 -4.28 3.16
CA ILE A 205 -8.14 -4.75 2.90
C ILE A 205 -7.27 -3.52 3.15
N ASN A 206 -6.62 -3.48 4.31
CA ASN A 206 -5.72 -2.38 4.66
C ASN A 206 -4.50 -2.39 3.72
N ALA A 207 -4.65 -1.81 2.54
CA ALA A 207 -3.58 -1.64 1.57
C ALA A 207 -2.53 -0.63 2.06
N LEU A 208 -2.96 0.27 2.94
CA LEU A 208 -2.18 1.27 3.65
C LEU A 208 -2.57 1.11 5.12
N LEU A 209 -1.81 0.33 5.90
CA LEU A 209 -2.12 0.09 7.31
C LEU A 209 -1.85 1.35 8.14
N SER A 210 -2.86 1.73 8.94
CA SER A 210 -2.89 2.65 10.09
C SER A 210 -1.71 3.60 10.33
#